data_AF-A0A7G1PHB4-F1
#
_entry.id   AF-A0A7G1PHB4-F1
#
_cell.length_a   1.000
_cell.length_b   1.000
_cell.length_c   1.000
_cell.angle_alpha   90.00
_cell.angle_beta   90.00
_cell.angle_gamma   90.00
#
_symmetry.space_group_name_H-M   'P 1'
#
loop_
_entity.id
_entity.type
_entity.pdbx_description
1 polymer ?
#
loop_
_entity_poly.entity_id
_entity_poly.type
_entity_poly.pdbx_seq_one_letter_code
_entity_poly.pdbx_strand_id
1 'polypeptide(L)'
;MKSPVDLTLVPEHRRGHGAMYGGLNHGRLDVDRLRTVLAGLPLRRSDGGRLVLAVDVSPWLRSDAPCSAERLFCHVYGCAKTASQFIPGWPYSFVAVLEPGATSWTAILDAVRLGPADDATAVTAAQLRGVVERLTAAGQWQAGDPAIVIVFDAGDDVTRLARVLRDLPVELVGRVRSDRVMRLPNPPRMHGVNGRPPKHGPEFRLTKPETWPEPAITTVTDTNNYGKAETQAWDRVHPRLTHRSSWLDHDGELPLAEGTLMRL
;
A
#
# COMPACT_ATOMS: atom_id res chain seq x y z
N MET A 1 -5.26 30.06 -6.19
CA MET A 1 -4.25 30.59 -5.24
C MET A 1 -2.88 30.26 -5.80
N LYS A 2 -2.09 31.25 -6.19
CA LYS A 2 -0.83 31.10 -6.93
C LYS A 2 0.39 31.29 -6.02
N SER A 3 0.21 31.88 -4.85
CA SER A 3 1.27 32.02 -3.86
C SER A 3 0.73 31.95 -2.42
N PRO A 4 1.59 31.64 -1.42
CA PRO A 4 1.25 31.78 -0.02
C PRO A 4 0.79 33.22 0.34
N VAL A 5 1.30 34.24 -0.35
CA VAL A 5 0.90 35.63 -0.12
C VAL A 5 -0.55 35.88 -0.51
N ASP A 6 -1.09 35.17 -1.50
CA ASP A 6 -2.49 35.29 -1.90
C ASP A 6 -3.45 34.87 -0.76
N LEU A 7 -3.00 34.07 0.20
CA LEU A 7 -3.79 33.73 1.41
C LEU A 7 -4.06 34.95 2.28
N THR A 8 -3.23 35.98 2.22
CA THR A 8 -3.47 37.21 3.00
C THR A 8 -4.61 38.06 2.46
N LEU A 9 -5.12 37.71 1.26
CA LEU A 9 -6.26 38.38 0.63
C LEU A 9 -7.59 37.70 0.98
N VAL A 10 -7.56 36.53 1.63
CA VAL A 10 -8.80 35.85 2.06
C VAL A 10 -9.34 36.49 3.35
N PRO A 11 -10.68 36.60 3.53
CA PRO A 11 -11.29 37.24 4.70
C PRO A 11 -10.86 36.67 6.05
N GLU A 12 -10.49 35.38 6.07
CA GLU A 12 -10.02 34.66 7.24
C GLU A 12 -8.63 35.12 7.71
N HIS A 13 -7.82 35.67 6.80
CA HIS A 13 -6.46 36.12 7.11
C HIS A 13 -6.44 37.60 7.49
N ARG A 14 -6.69 37.89 8.78
CA ARG A 14 -6.80 39.26 9.30
C ARG A 14 -5.48 40.01 9.51
N ARG A 15 -4.34 39.46 9.07
CA ARG A 15 -2.98 40.03 9.27
C ARG A 15 -2.25 40.25 7.94
N GLY A 16 -1.27 41.15 7.93
CA GLY A 16 -0.48 41.48 6.72
C GLY A 16 0.51 40.38 6.29
N HIS A 17 1.16 40.58 5.13
CA HIS A 17 2.04 39.61 4.48
C HIS A 17 3.15 39.03 5.37
N GLY A 18 3.85 39.86 6.16
CA GLY A 18 4.93 39.39 7.04
C GLY A 18 4.45 38.41 8.12
N ALA A 19 3.20 38.56 8.58
CA ALA A 19 2.60 37.66 9.55
C ALA A 19 2.30 36.27 8.97
N MET A 20 2.11 36.17 7.65
CA MET A 20 1.85 34.92 6.94
C MET A 20 3.09 34.02 6.95
N TYR A 21 4.24 34.56 6.52
CA TYR A 21 5.52 33.84 6.61
C TYR A 21 5.94 33.57 8.05
N GLY A 22 5.66 34.52 8.97
CA GLY A 22 5.84 34.29 10.41
C GLY A 22 5.02 33.09 10.90
N GLY A 23 3.77 32.97 10.45
CA GLY A 23 2.87 31.85 10.73
C GLY A 23 3.32 30.54 10.09
N LEU A 24 3.87 30.54 8.87
CA LEU A 24 4.43 29.32 8.27
C LEU A 24 5.71 28.86 8.98
N ASN A 25 6.58 29.79 9.38
CA ASN A 25 7.86 29.46 9.99
C ASN A 25 7.73 29.03 11.47
N HIS A 26 6.84 29.68 12.21
CA HIS A 26 6.67 29.45 13.65
C HIS A 26 5.38 28.71 13.99
N GLY A 27 4.49 28.54 13.02
CA GLY A 27 3.28 27.76 13.17
C GLY A 27 3.61 26.33 13.53
N ARG A 28 2.84 25.79 14.45
CA ARG A 28 2.89 24.38 14.83
C ARG A 28 1.51 23.82 14.59
N LEU A 29 1.48 22.65 13.97
CA LEU A 29 0.30 21.82 13.85
C LEU A 29 0.60 20.55 14.63
N ASP A 30 -0.32 20.19 15.52
CA ASP A 30 -0.30 18.87 16.14
C ASP A 30 -0.81 17.85 15.10
N VAL A 31 0.13 17.27 14.37
CA VAL A 31 -0.15 16.35 13.25
C VAL A 31 -0.82 15.08 13.76
N ASP A 32 -0.46 14.59 14.94
CA ASP A 32 -1.03 13.37 15.51
C ASP A 32 -2.46 13.60 15.99
N ARG A 33 -2.74 14.77 16.56
CA ARG A 33 -4.12 15.19 16.84
C ARG A 33 -4.93 15.35 15.56
N LEU A 34 -4.37 15.93 14.50
CA LEU A 34 -5.06 16.03 13.21
C LEU A 34 -5.40 14.64 12.66
N ARG A 35 -4.44 13.71 12.63
CA ARG A 35 -4.65 12.31 12.19
C ARG A 35 -5.74 11.62 13.00
N THR A 36 -5.77 11.85 14.31
CA THR A 36 -6.80 11.29 15.20
C THR A 36 -8.19 11.85 14.86
N VAL A 37 -8.29 13.16 14.60
CA VAL A 37 -9.56 13.77 14.16
C VAL A 37 -10.01 13.20 12.82
N LEU A 38 -9.09 13.05 11.85
CA LEU A 38 -9.41 12.49 10.53
C LEU A 38 -9.94 11.04 10.62
N ALA A 39 -9.34 10.21 11.47
CA ALA A 39 -9.81 8.84 11.72
C ALA A 39 -11.20 8.79 12.40
N GLY A 40 -11.58 9.85 13.13
CA GLY A 40 -12.89 9.97 13.77
C GLY A 40 -14.01 10.50 12.88
N LEU A 41 -13.70 10.96 11.66
CA LEU A 41 -14.73 11.43 10.72
C LEU A 41 -15.57 10.26 10.18
N PRO A 42 -16.79 10.50 9.68
CA PRO A 42 -17.57 9.47 8.99
C PRO A 42 -16.81 8.94 7.76
N LEU A 43 -16.50 7.65 7.75
CA LEU A 43 -15.78 6.99 6.66
C LEU A 43 -16.75 6.14 5.82
N ARG A 44 -16.54 6.15 4.50
CA ARG A 44 -17.28 5.26 3.60
C ARG A 44 -16.79 3.82 3.75
N ARG A 45 -17.72 2.89 3.61
CA ARG A 45 -17.49 1.45 3.67
C ARG A 45 -17.92 0.83 2.36
N SER A 46 -17.17 -0.17 1.92
CA SER A 46 -17.52 -0.99 0.77
C SER A 46 -18.56 -2.05 1.15
N ASP A 47 -18.89 -2.91 0.20
CA ASP A 47 -19.84 -4.01 0.38
C ASP A 47 -19.49 -4.86 1.61
N GLY A 48 -20.53 -5.25 2.36
CA GLY A 48 -20.38 -5.95 3.62
C GLY A 48 -19.85 -5.10 4.78
N GLY A 49 -19.87 -3.77 4.65
CA GLY A 49 -19.48 -2.85 5.74
C GLY A 49 -17.97 -2.78 5.98
N ARG A 50 -17.15 -3.21 5.00
CA ARG A 50 -15.69 -3.24 5.13
C ARG A 50 -15.07 -1.88 4.86
N LEU A 51 -14.06 -1.51 5.64
CA LEU A 51 -13.17 -0.41 5.28
C LEU A 51 -12.15 -0.91 4.26
N VAL A 52 -11.95 -0.12 3.20
CA VAL A 52 -10.93 -0.38 2.18
C VAL A 52 -9.97 0.81 2.18
N LEU A 53 -8.71 0.56 2.46
CA LEU A 53 -7.65 1.56 2.47
C LEU A 53 -6.75 1.37 1.26
N ALA A 54 -6.34 2.45 0.61
CA ALA A 54 -5.26 2.44 -0.37
C ALA A 54 -4.01 3.07 0.22
N VAL A 55 -2.86 2.51 -0.13
CA VAL A 55 -1.56 3.11 0.11
C VAL A 55 -0.91 3.41 -1.22
N ASP A 56 -0.44 4.65 -1.39
CA ASP A 56 0.33 5.03 -2.56
C ASP A 56 1.34 6.14 -2.23
N VAL A 57 2.42 6.21 -3.01
CA VAL A 57 3.46 7.22 -2.87
C VAL A 57 3.34 8.24 -3.99
N SER A 58 2.99 9.48 -3.61
CA SER A 58 2.91 10.60 -4.54
C SER A 58 4.12 11.54 -4.40
N PRO A 59 4.76 11.92 -5.52
CA PRO A 59 5.93 12.78 -5.46
C PRO A 59 5.54 14.25 -5.34
N TRP A 60 6.13 14.93 -4.36
CA TRP A 60 6.03 16.38 -4.19
C TRP A 60 7.24 17.05 -4.84
N LEU A 61 7.08 17.38 -6.13
CA LEU A 61 8.18 17.84 -6.98
C LEU A 61 8.67 19.24 -6.59
N ARG A 62 10.00 19.41 -6.56
CA ARG A 62 10.69 20.66 -6.23
C ARG A 62 11.99 20.79 -7.04
N SER A 63 11.86 20.80 -8.35
CA SER A 63 12.99 21.01 -9.28
C SER A 63 13.75 22.30 -8.97
N ASP A 64 13.01 23.39 -8.69
CA ASP A 64 13.55 24.75 -8.61
C ASP A 64 14.03 25.13 -7.21
N ALA A 65 14.13 24.16 -6.29
CA ALA A 65 14.54 24.39 -4.90
C ALA A 65 15.85 23.65 -4.57
N PRO A 66 16.99 23.96 -5.24
CA PRO A 66 18.23 23.20 -5.15
C PRO A 66 18.77 23.04 -3.72
N CYS A 67 18.59 24.06 -2.89
CA CYS A 67 19.07 24.10 -1.51
C CYS A 67 18.13 23.42 -0.50
N SER A 68 16.97 22.92 -0.95
CA SER A 68 16.05 22.20 -0.07
C SER A 68 16.63 20.83 0.27
N ALA A 69 16.82 20.61 1.58
CA ALA A 69 17.44 19.41 2.13
C ALA A 69 16.63 18.14 1.80
N GLU A 70 17.35 17.01 1.76
CA GLU A 70 16.77 15.66 1.71
C GLU A 70 15.71 15.46 0.61
N ARG A 71 15.88 16.15 -0.53
CA ARG A 71 15.14 15.83 -1.74
C ARG A 71 15.68 14.52 -2.33
N LEU A 72 14.77 13.73 -2.85
CA LEU A 72 15.01 12.48 -3.55
C LEU A 72 14.70 12.64 -5.03
N PHE A 73 15.25 11.74 -5.84
CA PHE A 73 14.86 11.60 -7.24
C PHE A 73 13.56 10.82 -7.33
N CYS A 74 12.46 11.55 -7.54
CA CYS A 74 11.14 10.98 -7.66
C CYS A 74 10.91 10.50 -9.10
N HIS A 75 10.46 9.26 -9.26
CA HIS A 75 10.05 8.74 -10.57
C HIS A 75 8.72 9.38 -11.00
N VAL A 76 8.67 9.92 -12.21
CA VAL A 76 7.48 10.54 -12.81
C VAL A 76 7.28 9.97 -14.21
N TYR A 77 6.05 9.59 -14.52
CA TYR A 77 5.67 9.19 -15.87
C TYR A 77 5.44 10.44 -16.73
N GLY A 78 6.27 10.63 -17.76
CA GLY A 78 6.04 11.68 -18.76
C GLY A 78 4.87 11.35 -19.68
N CYS A 79 4.35 12.36 -20.39
CA CYS A 79 3.21 12.20 -21.31
C CYS A 79 3.49 11.33 -22.55
N ALA A 80 4.76 11.01 -22.84
CA ALA A 80 5.15 10.14 -23.96
C ALA A 80 5.42 8.71 -23.49
N LYS A 81 5.10 7.73 -24.35
CA LYS A 81 5.47 6.32 -24.14
C LYS A 81 6.99 6.26 -23.91
N THR A 82 7.42 5.61 -22.83
CA THR A 82 8.84 5.48 -22.40
C THR A 82 9.56 6.75 -21.93
N ALA A 83 8.84 7.81 -21.55
CA ALA A 83 9.46 9.01 -20.92
C ALA A 83 9.43 8.94 -19.39
N SER A 84 10.04 7.91 -18.77
CA SER A 84 10.28 7.93 -17.33
C SER A 84 11.29 9.02 -16.99
N GLN A 85 10.93 9.94 -16.11
CA GLN A 85 11.80 11.02 -15.66
C GLN A 85 12.05 10.89 -14.16
N PHE A 86 13.24 11.34 -13.73
CA PHE A 86 13.57 11.49 -12.32
C PHE A 86 13.65 12.98 -12.01
N ILE A 87 12.68 13.47 -11.24
CA ILE A 87 12.59 14.89 -10.89
C ILE A 87 12.86 15.04 -9.39
N PRO A 88 13.76 15.93 -8.95
CA PRO A 88 14.01 16.18 -7.55
C PRO A 88 12.74 16.62 -6.81
N GLY A 89 12.45 15.99 -5.68
CA GLY A 89 11.27 16.26 -4.87
C GLY A 89 11.26 15.48 -3.56
N TRP A 90 10.13 15.44 -2.89
CA TRP A 90 9.93 14.60 -1.71
C TRP A 90 8.82 13.59 -1.97
N PRO A 91 9.08 12.28 -1.85
CA PRO A 91 8.03 11.28 -1.89
C PRO A 91 7.22 11.32 -0.60
N TYR A 92 5.89 11.35 -0.73
CA TYR A 92 4.96 11.23 0.38
C TYR A 92 4.11 9.98 0.21
N SER A 93 4.12 9.12 1.23
CA SER A 93 3.22 7.99 1.36
C SER A 93 1.88 8.46 1.92
N PHE A 94 0.79 8.16 1.24
CA PHE A 94 -0.57 8.48 1.65
C PHE A 94 -1.33 7.21 2.00
N VAL A 95 -2.14 7.27 3.06
CA VAL A 95 -3.16 6.27 3.36
C VAL A 95 -4.52 6.93 3.24
N ALA A 96 -5.37 6.39 2.38
CA ALA A 96 -6.70 6.93 2.14
C ALA A 96 -7.78 5.84 2.17
N VAL A 97 -8.98 6.18 2.65
CA VAL A 97 -10.15 5.32 2.54
C VAL A 97 -10.72 5.44 1.13
N LEU A 98 -10.96 4.30 0.49
CA LEU A 98 -11.61 4.20 -0.80
C LEU A 98 -13.14 4.17 -0.63
N GLU A 99 -13.83 4.94 -1.48
CA GLU A 99 -15.28 4.90 -1.57
C GLU A 99 -15.73 3.81 -2.56
N PRO A 100 -16.84 3.10 -2.29
CA PRO A 100 -17.39 2.15 -3.26
C PRO A 100 -17.92 2.86 -4.52
N GLY A 101 -17.85 2.15 -5.65
CA GLY A 101 -18.35 2.63 -6.94
C GLY A 101 -17.29 3.30 -7.83
N ALA A 102 -17.72 3.79 -8.98
CA ALA A 102 -16.85 4.43 -9.98
C ALA A 102 -16.58 5.91 -9.63
N THR A 103 -15.90 6.15 -8.51
CA THR A 103 -15.59 7.48 -7.98
C THR A 103 -14.10 7.61 -7.71
N SER A 104 -13.58 8.83 -7.85
CA SER A 104 -12.20 9.18 -7.45
C SER A 104 -12.13 9.84 -6.06
N TRP A 105 -13.27 9.95 -5.38
CA TRP A 105 -13.32 10.48 -4.03
C TRP A 105 -12.67 9.51 -3.05
N THR A 106 -11.79 10.04 -2.21
CA THR A 106 -11.10 9.31 -1.15
C THR A 106 -10.95 10.21 0.06
N ALA A 107 -10.91 9.62 1.25
CA ALA A 107 -10.64 10.35 2.50
C ALA A 107 -9.21 10.04 2.97
N ILE A 108 -8.32 11.04 2.94
CA ILE A 108 -6.94 10.88 3.40
C ILE A 108 -6.92 10.80 4.93
N LEU A 109 -6.34 9.72 5.46
CA LEU A 109 -6.18 9.49 6.89
C LEU A 109 -4.78 9.83 7.39
N ASP A 110 -3.76 9.64 6.55
CA ASP A 110 -2.38 9.90 6.91
C ASP A 110 -1.53 10.25 5.68
N ALA A 111 -0.50 11.07 5.91
CA ALA A 111 0.56 11.37 4.97
C ALA A 111 1.90 11.36 5.71
N VAL A 112 2.87 10.62 5.18
CA VAL A 112 4.23 10.51 5.74
C VAL A 112 5.24 10.79 4.65
N ARG A 113 6.17 11.70 4.91
CA ARG A 113 7.30 11.96 4.01
C ARG A 113 8.30 10.81 4.13
N LEU A 114 8.72 10.26 2.99
CA LEU A 114 9.80 9.28 2.92
C LEU A 114 11.15 10.01 2.80
N GLY A 115 12.04 9.75 3.74
CA GLY A 115 13.40 10.27 3.80
C GLY A 115 14.41 9.40 3.05
N PRO A 116 15.62 9.93 2.80
CA PRO A 116 16.64 9.23 2.02
C PRO A 116 17.25 8.00 2.70
N ALA A 117 17.19 7.93 4.03
CA ALA A 117 17.69 6.81 4.82
C ALA A 117 16.57 5.83 5.21
N ASP A 118 15.33 6.12 4.84
CA ASP A 118 14.18 5.34 5.28
C ASP A 118 14.08 4.04 4.50
N ASP A 119 13.77 2.96 5.22
CA ASP A 119 13.18 1.77 4.62
C ASP A 119 11.69 2.05 4.37
N ALA A 120 11.34 2.27 3.10
CA ALA A 120 9.98 2.58 2.70
C ALA A 120 8.95 1.54 3.20
N THR A 121 9.30 0.25 3.24
CA THR A 121 8.39 -0.80 3.74
C THR A 121 8.19 -0.68 5.24
N ALA A 122 9.26 -0.36 5.99
CA ALA A 122 9.17 -0.15 7.44
C ALA A 122 8.33 1.10 7.77
N VAL A 123 8.51 2.19 7.01
CA VAL A 123 7.69 3.40 7.17
C VAL A 123 6.23 3.13 6.85
N THR A 124 5.93 2.46 5.74
CA THR A 124 4.56 2.06 5.37
C THR A 124 3.93 1.17 6.44
N ALA A 125 4.67 0.20 7.00
CA ALA A 125 4.16 -0.66 8.07
C ALA A 125 3.83 0.15 9.34
N ALA A 126 4.71 1.06 9.75
CA ALA A 126 4.47 1.93 10.90
C ALA A 126 3.28 2.88 10.68
N GLN A 127 3.18 3.45 9.48
CA GLN A 127 2.07 4.32 9.07
C GLN A 127 0.74 3.56 9.14
N LEU A 128 0.66 2.37 8.52
CA LEU A 128 -0.55 1.54 8.51
C LEU A 128 -0.96 1.10 9.91
N ARG A 129 0.00 0.69 10.75
CA ARG A 129 -0.26 0.36 12.15
C ARG A 129 -0.88 1.55 12.89
N GLY A 130 -0.28 2.73 12.79
CA GLY A 130 -0.82 3.94 13.39
C GLY A 130 -2.21 4.30 12.89
N VAL A 131 -2.50 4.11 11.59
CA VAL A 131 -3.84 4.31 11.03
C VAL A 131 -4.85 3.32 11.61
N VAL A 132 -4.53 2.03 11.61
CA VAL A 132 -5.43 0.97 12.13
C VAL A 132 -5.71 1.16 13.61
N GLU A 133 -4.69 1.50 14.41
CA GLU A 133 -4.85 1.80 15.83
C GLU A 133 -5.77 3.01 16.05
N ARG A 134 -5.60 4.09 15.29
CA ARG A 134 -6.48 5.26 15.37
C ARG A 134 -7.92 4.97 14.92
N LEU A 135 -8.10 4.18 13.87
CA LEU A 135 -9.43 3.74 13.43
C LEU A 135 -10.13 2.91 14.52
N THR A 136 -9.39 1.99 15.15
CA THR A 136 -9.91 1.18 16.26
C THR A 136 -10.27 2.05 17.46
N ALA A 137 -9.38 2.98 17.85
CA ALA A 137 -9.61 3.91 18.95
C ALA A 137 -10.80 4.86 18.70
N ALA A 138 -11.03 5.24 17.44
CA ALA A 138 -12.18 6.03 17.01
C ALA A 138 -13.49 5.22 16.89
N GLY A 139 -13.46 3.91 17.16
CA GLY A 139 -14.62 3.03 17.04
C GLY A 139 -15.03 2.72 15.59
N GLN A 140 -14.16 3.00 14.61
CA GLN A 140 -14.40 2.67 13.20
C GLN A 140 -14.21 1.17 12.92
N TRP A 141 -13.56 0.44 13.81
CA TRP A 141 -13.46 -1.01 13.73
C TRP A 141 -13.51 -1.60 15.14
N GLN A 142 -14.25 -2.69 15.31
CA GLN A 142 -14.40 -3.41 16.57
C GLN A 142 -14.20 -4.92 16.37
N ALA A 143 -13.88 -5.64 17.44
CA ALA A 143 -13.78 -7.09 17.39
C ALA A 143 -15.13 -7.70 16.95
N GLY A 144 -15.10 -8.46 15.85
CA GLY A 144 -16.30 -9.01 15.21
C GLY A 144 -16.63 -8.33 13.87
N ASP A 145 -16.11 -7.12 13.63
CA ASP A 145 -16.17 -6.50 12.30
C ASP A 145 -15.28 -7.26 11.30
N PRO A 146 -15.60 -7.23 10.00
CA PRO A 146 -14.71 -7.72 8.97
C PRO A 146 -13.32 -7.06 9.03
N ALA A 147 -12.29 -7.78 8.61
CA ALA A 147 -10.96 -7.22 8.48
C ALA A 147 -10.94 -6.02 7.52
N ILE A 148 -10.09 -5.04 7.83
CA ILE A 148 -9.84 -3.87 6.99
C ILE A 148 -9.02 -4.33 5.78
N VAL A 149 -9.51 -4.07 4.58
CA VAL A 149 -8.77 -4.40 3.36
C VAL A 149 -7.80 -3.27 3.06
N ILE A 150 -6.53 -3.58 2.80
CA ILE A 150 -5.52 -2.61 2.40
C ILE A 150 -5.01 -2.98 1.02
N VAL A 151 -5.19 -2.09 0.05
CA VAL A 151 -4.77 -2.27 -1.33
C VAL A 151 -3.44 -1.54 -1.61
N PHE A 152 -2.57 -2.22 -2.35
CA PHE A 152 -1.24 -1.74 -2.73
C PHE A 152 -1.00 -1.90 -4.23
N ASP A 153 -0.22 -0.99 -4.82
CA ASP A 153 0.32 -1.20 -6.16
C ASP A 153 1.52 -2.17 -6.14
N ALA A 154 2.03 -2.53 -7.32
CA ALA A 154 3.12 -3.48 -7.51
C ALA A 154 4.50 -3.01 -6.99
N GLY A 155 4.60 -1.76 -6.54
CA GLY A 155 5.81 -1.21 -5.95
C GLY A 155 6.05 -1.68 -4.51
N ASP A 156 5.00 -2.06 -3.79
CA ASP A 156 5.08 -2.41 -2.37
C ASP A 156 5.50 -3.87 -2.13
N ASP A 157 6.31 -4.10 -1.10
CA ASP A 157 6.65 -5.45 -0.62
C ASP A 157 5.51 -6.00 0.26
N VAL A 158 4.39 -6.33 -0.40
CA VAL A 158 3.17 -6.87 0.25
C VAL A 158 3.47 -8.11 1.07
N THR A 159 4.49 -8.90 0.69
CA THR A 159 4.88 -10.09 1.44
C THR A 159 5.51 -9.75 2.79
N ARG A 160 6.42 -8.77 2.82
CA ARG A 160 6.97 -8.28 4.09
C ARG A 160 5.90 -7.59 4.92
N LEU A 161 5.04 -6.76 4.31
CA LEU A 161 3.94 -6.11 5.01
C LEU A 161 2.98 -7.13 5.65
N ALA A 162 2.61 -8.20 4.95
CA ALA A 162 1.76 -9.26 5.47
C ALA A 162 2.37 -9.93 6.71
N ARG A 163 3.70 -10.06 6.77
CA ARG A 163 4.39 -10.62 7.94
C ARG A 163 4.41 -9.67 9.13
N VAL A 164 4.64 -8.38 8.89
CA VAL A 164 4.83 -7.34 9.93
C VAL A 164 3.49 -6.85 10.48
N LEU A 165 2.42 -6.92 9.70
CA LEU A 165 1.07 -6.47 10.08
C LEU A 165 0.13 -7.64 10.44
N ARG A 166 0.65 -8.87 10.59
CA ARG A 166 -0.14 -10.09 10.83
C ARG A 166 -0.94 -10.10 12.14
N ASP A 167 -0.59 -9.23 13.07
CA ASP A 167 -1.23 -9.06 14.37
C ASP A 167 -2.40 -8.07 14.31
N LEU A 168 -2.56 -7.33 13.20
CA LEU A 168 -3.64 -6.40 12.98
C LEU A 168 -4.82 -7.06 12.25
N PRO A 169 -6.05 -6.53 12.41
CA PRO A 169 -7.24 -7.05 11.73
C PRO A 169 -7.30 -6.58 10.26
N VAL A 170 -6.30 -6.96 9.47
CA VAL A 170 -6.13 -6.48 8.09
C VAL A 170 -6.00 -7.62 7.07
N GLU A 171 -6.56 -7.41 5.89
CA GLU A 171 -6.36 -8.24 4.70
C GLU A 171 -5.59 -7.41 3.66
N LEU A 172 -4.42 -7.88 3.21
CA LEU A 172 -3.61 -7.14 2.25
C LEU A 172 -3.84 -7.65 0.83
N VAL A 173 -4.12 -6.72 -0.08
CA VAL A 173 -4.32 -6.99 -1.50
C VAL A 173 -3.28 -6.21 -2.28
N GLY A 174 -2.28 -6.91 -2.81
CA GLY A 174 -1.20 -6.30 -3.56
C GLY A 174 -1.22 -6.74 -5.01
N ARG A 175 -1.00 -5.80 -5.94
CA ARG A 175 -0.71 -6.16 -7.32
C ARG A 175 0.67 -6.81 -7.41
N VAL A 176 0.77 -7.97 -8.06
CA VAL A 176 2.05 -8.65 -8.25
C VAL A 176 2.55 -8.41 -9.67
N ARG A 177 3.87 -8.18 -9.83
CA ARG A 177 4.48 -8.09 -11.17
C ARG A 177 4.32 -9.41 -11.92
N SER A 178 3.95 -9.33 -13.20
CA SER A 178 3.65 -10.50 -14.04
C SER A 178 4.86 -11.39 -14.37
N ASP A 179 6.08 -10.94 -14.07
CA ASP A 179 7.32 -11.69 -14.28
C ASP A 179 7.76 -12.52 -13.06
N ARG A 180 6.99 -12.53 -11.97
CA ARG A 180 7.33 -13.27 -10.75
C ARG A 180 7.19 -14.78 -10.94
N VAL A 181 8.03 -15.50 -10.19
CA VAL A 181 7.94 -16.96 -10.01
C VAL A 181 7.55 -17.23 -8.56
N MET A 182 6.39 -17.84 -8.39
CA MET A 182 5.82 -18.21 -7.10
C MET A 182 6.01 -19.72 -6.87
N ARG A 183 5.63 -20.18 -5.68
CA ARG A 183 5.66 -21.58 -5.27
C ARG A 183 4.26 -22.00 -4.84
N LEU A 184 3.94 -23.25 -5.17
CA LEU A 184 2.76 -23.92 -4.65
C LEU A 184 3.07 -24.55 -3.27
N PRO A 185 2.02 -24.93 -2.51
CA PRO A 185 2.20 -25.73 -1.30
C PRO A 185 3.00 -27.00 -1.57
N ASN A 186 3.75 -27.45 -0.58
CA ASN A 186 4.39 -28.76 -0.67
C ASN A 186 3.32 -29.86 -0.84
N PRO A 187 3.42 -30.73 -1.86
CA PRO A 187 2.46 -31.80 -2.05
C PRO A 187 2.41 -32.75 -0.84
N PRO A 188 1.26 -33.42 -0.62
CA PRO A 188 1.13 -34.43 0.42
C PRO A 188 2.22 -35.50 0.30
N ARG A 189 2.73 -35.96 1.45
CA ARG A 189 3.78 -36.97 1.48
C ARG A 189 3.24 -38.30 0.97
N MET A 190 3.89 -38.90 -0.03
CA MET A 190 3.59 -40.26 -0.45
C MET A 190 4.22 -41.27 0.52
N HIS A 191 3.53 -42.37 0.77
CA HIS A 191 4.05 -43.48 1.58
C HIS A 191 5.35 -44.04 0.98
N GLY A 192 6.37 -44.26 1.82
CA GLY A 192 7.66 -44.84 1.40
C GLY A 192 8.75 -43.81 1.03
N VAL A 193 8.45 -42.52 1.00
CA VAL A 193 9.45 -41.47 0.74
C VAL A 193 10.17 -41.05 2.04
N ASN A 194 11.45 -41.39 2.14
CA ASN A 194 12.32 -41.02 3.26
C ASN A 194 13.03 -39.67 3.01
N GLY A 195 13.26 -38.88 4.07
CA GLY A 195 13.96 -37.59 4.01
C GLY A 195 13.08 -36.38 4.35
N ARG A 196 13.68 -35.22 4.65
CA ARG A 196 12.95 -33.98 5.01
C ARG A 196 12.11 -33.52 3.81
N PRO A 197 10.79 -33.26 3.98
CA PRO A 197 9.96 -32.76 2.89
C PRO A 197 10.50 -31.45 2.33
N PRO A 198 10.38 -31.21 1.02
CA PRO A 198 10.73 -29.91 0.47
C PRO A 198 9.80 -28.84 1.05
N LYS A 199 10.36 -27.69 1.37
CA LYS A 199 9.61 -26.57 1.93
C LYS A 199 8.63 -25.95 0.93
N HIS A 200 8.95 -26.01 -0.35
CA HIS A 200 8.18 -25.43 -1.44
C HIS A 200 7.77 -26.53 -2.42
N GLY A 201 6.55 -26.44 -2.94
CA GLY A 201 6.10 -27.25 -4.05
C GLY A 201 6.63 -26.77 -5.41
N PRO A 202 6.00 -27.22 -6.50
CA PRO A 202 6.35 -26.82 -7.87
C PRO A 202 6.33 -25.30 -8.09
N GLU A 203 7.02 -24.87 -9.15
CA GLU A 203 7.02 -23.48 -9.57
C GLU A 203 5.70 -23.10 -10.23
N PHE A 204 5.16 -21.95 -9.83
CA PHE A 204 4.06 -21.28 -10.51
C PHE A 204 4.62 -20.02 -11.16
N ARG A 205 4.88 -20.05 -12.47
CA ARG A 205 5.51 -18.94 -13.20
C ARG A 205 4.41 -18.08 -13.82
N LEU A 206 4.28 -16.83 -13.40
CA LEU A 206 3.20 -15.94 -13.87
C LEU A 206 3.27 -15.63 -15.39
N THR A 207 4.42 -15.87 -16.03
CA THR A 207 4.59 -15.72 -17.49
C THR A 207 4.33 -16.99 -18.29
N LYS A 208 4.12 -18.14 -17.62
CA LYS A 208 4.04 -19.46 -18.24
C LYS A 208 2.77 -20.19 -17.77
N PRO A 209 1.63 -19.98 -18.44
CA PRO A 209 0.36 -20.61 -18.10
C PRO A 209 0.41 -22.14 -18.00
N GLU A 210 1.32 -22.78 -18.74
CA GLU A 210 1.54 -24.23 -18.67
C GLU A 210 2.04 -24.73 -17.30
N THR A 211 2.50 -23.82 -16.43
CA THR A 211 2.92 -24.16 -15.06
C THR A 211 1.77 -24.08 -14.05
N TRP A 212 0.58 -23.64 -14.47
CA TRP A 212 -0.53 -23.36 -13.56
C TRP A 212 -1.39 -24.61 -13.39
N PRO A 213 -1.65 -25.06 -12.16
CA PRO A 213 -2.67 -26.08 -11.92
C PRO A 213 -4.07 -25.50 -12.20
N GLU A 214 -5.07 -26.38 -12.16
CA GLU A 214 -6.47 -25.97 -12.20
C GLU A 214 -6.73 -24.93 -11.08
N PRO A 215 -7.40 -23.80 -11.40
CA PRO A 215 -7.75 -22.81 -10.40
C PRO A 215 -8.70 -23.41 -9.36
N ALA A 216 -8.50 -23.04 -8.10
CA ALA A 216 -9.39 -23.46 -7.01
C ALA A 216 -10.78 -22.84 -7.16
N ILE A 217 -10.83 -21.60 -7.65
CA ILE A 217 -12.06 -20.85 -7.89
C ILE A 217 -11.92 -20.14 -9.24
N THR A 218 -12.94 -20.29 -10.08
CA THR A 218 -13.14 -19.46 -11.27
C THR A 218 -14.47 -18.76 -11.14
N THR A 219 -14.45 -17.44 -11.23
CA THR A 219 -15.67 -16.62 -11.29
C THR A 219 -15.73 -15.91 -12.62
N VAL A 220 -16.95 -15.73 -13.10
CA VAL A 220 -17.25 -15.03 -14.34
C VAL A 220 -18.34 -14.04 -14.02
N THR A 221 -18.12 -12.77 -14.38
CA THR A 221 -19.10 -11.72 -14.14
C THR A 221 -19.13 -10.80 -15.35
N ASP A 222 -20.34 -10.53 -15.84
CA ASP A 222 -20.55 -9.51 -16.86
C ASP A 222 -20.42 -8.14 -16.20
N THR A 223 -19.52 -7.32 -16.73
CA THR A 223 -19.29 -5.95 -16.26
C THR A 223 -19.84 -4.97 -17.28
N ASN A 224 -20.43 -3.89 -16.79
CA ASN A 224 -21.01 -2.86 -17.65
C ASN A 224 -19.97 -2.16 -18.54
N ASN A 225 -18.70 -2.08 -18.11
CA ASN A 225 -17.66 -1.29 -18.76
C ASN A 225 -16.58 -2.12 -19.46
N TYR A 226 -16.34 -3.36 -19.04
CA TYR A 226 -15.25 -4.21 -19.54
C TYR A 226 -15.74 -5.50 -20.19
N GLY A 227 -17.06 -5.67 -20.36
CA GLY A 227 -17.64 -6.93 -20.82
C GLY A 227 -17.45 -8.03 -19.77
N LYS A 228 -17.19 -9.25 -20.23
CA LYS A 228 -17.03 -10.42 -19.36
C LYS A 228 -15.67 -10.38 -18.65
N ALA A 229 -15.68 -10.22 -17.33
CA ALA A 229 -14.50 -10.38 -16.49
C ALA A 229 -14.45 -11.82 -15.96
N GLU A 230 -13.35 -12.51 -16.22
CA GLU A 230 -13.06 -13.82 -15.65
C GLU A 230 -11.98 -13.66 -14.59
N THR A 231 -12.23 -14.17 -13.39
CA THR A 231 -11.22 -14.18 -12.32
C THR A 231 -10.92 -15.61 -11.92
N GLN A 232 -9.64 -15.98 -11.99
CA GLN A 232 -9.11 -17.27 -11.57
C GLN A 232 -8.30 -17.09 -10.30
N ALA A 233 -8.51 -17.96 -9.32
CA ALA A 233 -7.80 -17.90 -8.04
C ALA A 233 -7.12 -19.23 -7.70
N TRP A 234 -5.91 -19.13 -7.17
CA TRP A 234 -5.13 -20.25 -6.63
C TRP A 234 -4.77 -19.98 -5.18
N ASP A 235 -5.12 -20.92 -4.31
CA ASP A 235 -4.87 -20.79 -2.88
C ASP A 235 -3.45 -21.20 -2.48
N ARG A 236 -3.00 -20.61 -1.37
CA ARG A 236 -1.74 -20.93 -0.71
C ARG A 236 -0.52 -20.82 -1.63
N VAL A 237 -0.56 -19.89 -2.57
CA VAL A 237 0.57 -19.52 -3.42
C VAL A 237 1.46 -18.55 -2.64
N HIS A 238 2.78 -18.72 -2.71
CA HIS A 238 3.74 -17.88 -1.98
C HIS A 238 5.01 -17.61 -2.77
N PRO A 239 5.67 -16.45 -2.57
CA PRO A 239 7.00 -16.24 -3.11
C PRO A 239 8.03 -17.09 -2.36
N ARG A 240 9.10 -17.47 -3.05
CA ARG A 240 10.27 -18.05 -2.39
C ARG A 240 11.12 -16.93 -1.80
N LEU A 241 11.12 -16.80 -0.48
CA LEU A 241 11.96 -15.84 0.23
C LEU A 241 13.42 -16.32 0.28
N THR A 242 14.34 -15.36 0.32
CA THR A 242 15.79 -15.56 0.48
C THR A 242 16.33 -14.52 1.44
N HIS A 243 17.41 -14.80 2.17
CA HIS A 243 18.10 -13.83 3.05
C HIS A 243 18.82 -12.75 2.23
N ARG A 244 18.03 -11.86 1.64
CA ARG A 244 18.43 -10.73 0.81
C ARG A 244 17.42 -9.60 1.01
N SER A 245 17.84 -8.38 0.69
CA SER A 245 16.99 -7.18 0.74
C SER A 245 16.20 -7.12 2.06
N SER A 246 14.87 -7.06 1.99
CA SER A 246 13.91 -7.02 3.11
C SER A 246 14.06 -8.12 4.17
N TRP A 247 14.79 -9.20 3.87
CA TRP A 247 14.91 -10.39 4.72
C TRP A 247 16.37 -10.72 5.08
N LEU A 248 17.29 -9.77 4.84
CA LEU A 248 18.72 -9.97 5.08
C LEU A 248 19.01 -10.33 6.54
N ASP A 249 18.47 -9.53 7.46
CA ASP A 249 18.68 -9.66 8.90
C ASP A 249 17.59 -10.50 9.60
N HIS A 250 16.80 -11.28 8.83
CA HIS A 250 15.80 -12.16 9.42
C HIS A 250 16.49 -13.34 10.11
N ASP A 251 16.30 -13.46 11.41
CA ASP A 251 16.84 -14.56 12.20
C ASP A 251 16.12 -15.89 11.95
N GLY A 252 16.92 -16.94 11.77
CA GLY A 252 16.41 -18.30 11.66
C GLY A 252 15.72 -18.61 10.34
N GLU A 253 14.73 -19.51 10.38
CA GLU A 253 14.07 -19.99 9.18
C GLU A 253 13.08 -18.95 8.61
N LEU A 254 13.24 -18.60 7.32
CA LEU A 254 12.34 -17.67 6.63
C LEU A 254 10.89 -18.19 6.64
N PRO A 255 9.89 -17.33 6.88
CA PRO A 255 8.49 -17.77 6.90
C PRO A 255 7.98 -18.18 5.52
N LEU A 256 6.88 -18.93 5.50
CA LEU A 256 6.04 -19.08 4.31
C LEU A 256 4.90 -18.07 4.43
N ALA A 257 4.88 -17.09 3.52
CA ALA A 257 3.80 -16.12 3.40
C ALA A 257 2.83 -16.60 2.32
N GLU A 258 2.01 -17.60 2.68
CA GLU A 258 0.95 -18.12 1.83
C GLU A 258 -0.15 -17.08 1.65
N GLY A 259 -0.66 -16.95 0.43
CA GLY A 259 -1.81 -16.12 0.11
C GLY A 259 -2.59 -16.68 -1.07
N THR A 260 -3.69 -16.03 -1.41
CA THR A 260 -4.47 -16.34 -2.61
C THR A 260 -3.97 -15.48 -3.76
N LEU A 261 -3.51 -16.12 -4.84
CA LEU A 261 -3.16 -15.44 -6.07
C LEU A 261 -4.41 -15.35 -6.94
N MET A 262 -4.79 -14.12 -7.32
CA MET A 262 -5.91 -13.86 -8.22
C MET A 262 -5.39 -13.33 -9.56
N ARG A 263 -5.89 -13.89 -10.66
CA ARG A 263 -5.70 -13.38 -12.02
C ARG A 263 -7.04 -12.84 -12.52
N LEU A 264 -7.02 -11.59 -12.95
CA LEU A 264 -8.09 -10.90 -13.66
C LEU A 264 -7.87 -10.96 -15.19
#